data_AF-L0JL96-F1
#
_entry.id   AF-L0JL96-F1
#
_cell.length_a   1.000
_cell.length_b   1.000
_cell.length_c   1.000
_cell.angle_alpha   90.00
_cell.angle_beta   90.00
_cell.angle_gamma   90.00
#
_symmetry.space_group_name_H-M   'P 1'
#
loop_
_entity.id
_entity.type
_entity.pdbx_description
1 polymer ?
#
loop_
_entity_poly.entity_id
_entity_poly.type
_entity_poly.pdbx_seq_one_letter_code
_entity_poly.pdbx_strand_id
1 'polypeptide(L)'
;MPSRRTFLRTVGAVTGGLGAGCLSSLGAVSGYVQLKSIEGWYAAADGWGNDPIMSVQLSSPPGGEPELGYLDPEWEDRFDTPREPVASDDLHDDFDRTYDTIVYTVGVCSEEWIDGRDDDGEGCHNDSVSREEFNMVQVHDQASASFEDHDLSIHSREGTWAFESE
;
A
#
# COMPACT_ATOMS: atom_id res chain seq x y z
N MET A 1 14.14 62.51 -42.71
CA MET A 1 14.85 62.90 -41.47
C MET A 1 14.28 62.09 -40.32
N PRO A 2 15.12 61.37 -39.55
CA PRO A 2 14.68 60.43 -38.53
C PRO A 2 14.41 61.15 -37.21
N SER A 3 13.23 60.96 -36.63
CA SER A 3 12.96 61.38 -35.25
C SER A 3 13.00 60.15 -34.34
N ARG A 4 14.02 60.13 -33.50
CA ARG A 4 14.23 59.14 -32.44
C ARG A 4 13.39 59.57 -31.23
N ARG A 5 12.50 58.71 -30.76
CA ARG A 5 12.11 58.67 -29.34
C ARG A 5 11.98 57.23 -28.87
N THR A 6 13.09 56.76 -28.34
CA THR A 6 13.20 55.60 -27.45
C THR A 6 12.37 55.85 -26.20
N PHE A 7 11.44 54.95 -25.89
CA PHE A 7 10.97 54.73 -24.53
C PHE A 7 11.03 53.23 -24.26
N LEU A 8 12.03 52.85 -23.47
CA LEU A 8 12.10 51.56 -22.78
C LEU A 8 10.98 51.53 -21.74
N ARG A 9 10.15 50.48 -21.74
CA ARG A 9 9.39 50.09 -20.56
C ARG A 9 9.10 48.59 -20.57
N THR A 10 9.89 47.92 -19.73
CA THR A 10 9.47 46.89 -18.77
C THR A 10 9.22 45.49 -19.28
N VAL A 11 10.14 44.63 -18.83
CA VAL A 11 10.09 43.17 -18.75
C VAL A 11 8.77 42.69 -18.15
N GLY A 12 8.12 41.76 -18.84
CA GLY A 12 7.05 40.92 -18.31
C GLY A 12 7.26 39.50 -18.81
N ALA A 13 8.18 38.77 -18.18
CA ALA A 13 8.29 37.34 -18.38
C ALA A 13 7.10 36.68 -17.67
N VAL A 14 6.14 36.20 -18.45
CA VAL A 14 5.15 35.22 -17.98
C VAL A 14 5.33 33.98 -18.84
N THR A 15 6.41 33.26 -18.58
CA THR A 15 6.41 31.81 -18.83
C THR A 15 5.85 31.19 -17.57
N GLY A 16 4.53 31.00 -17.57
CA GLY A 16 3.86 30.10 -16.64
C GLY A 16 4.34 28.68 -16.91
N GLY A 17 5.48 28.33 -16.34
CA GLY A 17 5.89 26.95 -16.19
C GLY A 17 5.00 26.35 -15.12
N LEU A 18 3.97 25.60 -15.53
CA LEU A 18 3.36 24.58 -14.71
C LEU A 18 4.46 23.55 -14.44
N GLY A 19 5.23 23.77 -13.37
CA GLY A 19 6.02 22.70 -12.76
C GLY A 19 5.02 21.70 -12.23
N ALA A 20 4.88 20.59 -12.94
CA ALA A 20 4.18 19.40 -12.46
C ALA A 20 4.67 19.10 -11.04
N GLY A 21 3.73 18.81 -10.14
CA GLY A 21 4.03 18.47 -8.76
C GLY A 21 4.92 17.24 -8.70
N CYS A 22 6.19 17.44 -8.36
CA CYS A 22 7.01 16.41 -7.72
C CYS A 22 6.94 16.67 -6.21
N LEU A 23 5.75 16.54 -5.63
CA LEU A 23 5.61 16.22 -4.21
C LEU A 23 5.79 14.70 -4.09
N SER A 24 6.96 14.22 -4.50
CA SER A 24 7.33 12.81 -4.36
C SER A 24 7.66 12.61 -2.88
N SER A 25 6.64 12.26 -2.10
CA SER A 25 6.77 11.31 -0.98
C SER A 25 8.10 11.36 -0.22
N LEU A 26 8.35 12.47 0.47
CA LEU A 26 9.46 12.54 1.42
C LEU A 26 9.30 11.36 2.39
N GLY A 27 10.27 10.43 2.43
CA GLY A 27 10.22 9.25 3.31
C GLY A 27 9.73 7.95 2.66
N ALA A 28 9.29 7.95 1.40
CA ALA A 28 8.96 6.69 0.73
C ALA A 28 10.21 5.95 0.24
N VAL A 29 10.20 4.64 0.43
CA VAL A 29 11.23 3.68 0.04
C VAL A 29 10.67 2.66 -0.93
N SER A 30 11.55 1.97 -1.65
CA SER A 30 11.15 0.80 -2.45
C SER A 30 11.17 -0.45 -1.57
N GLY A 31 10.10 -1.23 -1.62
CA GLY A 31 9.98 -2.50 -0.89
C GLY A 31 9.15 -3.54 -1.64
N TYR A 32 9.00 -4.71 -1.03
CA TYR A 32 8.12 -5.77 -1.54
C TYR A 32 6.97 -6.04 -0.57
N VAL A 33 5.80 -6.34 -1.14
CA VAL A 33 4.62 -6.72 -0.36
C VAL A 33 4.73 -8.18 0.06
N GLN A 34 4.80 -8.43 1.36
CA GLN A 34 4.95 -9.75 1.95
C GLN A 34 3.62 -10.32 2.47
N LEU A 35 2.67 -9.46 2.85
CA LEU A 35 1.41 -9.87 3.47
C LEU A 35 0.25 -9.02 2.96
N LYS A 36 -0.90 -9.67 2.81
CA LYS A 36 -2.20 -9.02 2.81
C LYS A 36 -3.13 -9.77 3.75
N SER A 37 -3.89 -9.07 4.58
CA SER A 37 -4.98 -9.67 5.35
C SER A 37 -6.19 -8.76 5.45
N ILE A 38 -7.34 -9.38 5.69
CA ILE A 38 -8.62 -8.69 5.95
C ILE A 38 -9.19 -9.27 7.24
N GLU A 39 -9.60 -8.39 8.13
CA GLU A 39 -10.20 -8.73 9.41
C GLU A 39 -11.47 -7.91 9.65
N GLY A 40 -12.49 -8.57 10.19
CA GLY A 40 -13.73 -7.94 10.60
C GLY A 40 -13.80 -7.79 12.12
N TRP A 41 -14.10 -6.59 12.59
CA TRP A 41 -14.25 -6.28 14.01
C TRP A 41 -15.70 -5.96 14.34
N TYR A 42 -16.18 -6.46 15.48
CA TYR A 42 -17.56 -6.29 15.92
C TYR A 42 -17.65 -6.05 17.42
N ALA A 43 -18.68 -5.33 17.86
CA ALA A 43 -18.97 -5.13 19.27
C ALA A 43 -19.50 -6.42 19.90
N ALA A 44 -18.79 -6.92 20.90
CA ALA A 44 -19.17 -8.07 21.72
C ALA A 44 -19.61 -7.61 23.12
N ALA A 45 -20.23 -8.53 23.89
CA ALA A 45 -20.73 -8.22 25.23
C ALA A 45 -19.63 -7.71 26.19
N ASP A 46 -18.39 -8.18 26.03
CA ASP A 46 -17.26 -7.88 26.90
C ASP A 46 -16.16 -7.03 26.22
N GLY A 47 -16.47 -6.37 25.09
CA GLY A 47 -15.51 -5.53 24.36
C GLY A 47 -15.63 -5.67 22.86
N TRP A 48 -14.49 -5.72 22.18
CA TRP A 48 -14.43 -5.95 20.73
C TRP A 48 -14.10 -7.42 20.44
N GLY A 49 -14.86 -8.02 19.53
CA GLY A 49 -14.53 -9.27 18.87
C GLY A 49 -13.88 -9.00 17.52
N ASN A 50 -13.19 -10.01 17.01
CA ASN A 50 -12.53 -10.00 15.71
C ASN A 50 -12.72 -11.37 15.06
N ASP A 51 -13.10 -11.36 13.79
CA ASP A 51 -13.08 -12.53 12.93
C ASP A 51 -12.02 -12.31 11.84
N PRO A 52 -10.98 -13.16 11.74
CA PRO A 52 -10.10 -13.16 10.59
C PRO A 52 -10.92 -13.58 9.36
N ILE A 53 -10.81 -12.85 8.26
CA ILE A 53 -11.54 -13.16 7.03
C ILE A 53 -10.62 -13.85 6.05
N MET A 54 -9.43 -13.28 5.81
CA MET A 54 -8.46 -13.89 4.91
C MET A 54 -7.03 -13.39 5.14
N SER A 55 -6.05 -14.20 4.77
CA SER A 55 -4.64 -13.81 4.74
C SER A 55 -3.89 -14.48 3.59
N VAL A 56 -3.04 -13.70 2.94
CA VAL A 56 -2.11 -14.14 1.89
C VAL A 56 -0.71 -13.68 2.26
N GLN A 57 0.25 -14.57 2.13
CA GLN A 57 1.64 -14.34 2.53
C GLN A 57 2.59 -14.65 1.39
N LEU A 58 3.78 -14.06 1.45
CA LEU A 58 4.90 -14.39 0.58
C LEU A 58 5.17 -15.91 0.66
N SER A 59 5.53 -16.51 -0.47
CA SER A 59 5.90 -17.93 -0.48
C SER A 59 7.18 -18.19 0.34
N SER A 60 7.32 -19.40 0.88
CA SER A 60 8.57 -19.87 1.47
C SER A 60 9.13 -21.08 0.70
N PRO A 61 10.25 -20.96 -0.04
CA PRO A 61 11.10 -19.77 -0.24
C PRO A 61 10.42 -18.68 -1.09
N PRO A 62 10.90 -17.42 -1.04
CA PRO A 62 10.32 -16.31 -1.78
C PRO A 62 10.46 -16.47 -3.31
N GLY A 63 9.59 -15.81 -4.07
CA GLY A 63 9.59 -15.82 -5.54
C GLY A 63 8.69 -16.89 -6.20
N GLY A 64 8.00 -17.70 -5.41
CA GLY A 64 6.95 -18.63 -5.86
C GLY A 64 5.58 -17.97 -6.08
N GLU A 65 4.51 -18.76 -6.03
CA GLU A 65 3.14 -18.23 -5.95
C GLU A 65 2.82 -17.90 -4.48
N PRO A 66 2.17 -16.76 -4.17
CA PRO A 66 1.78 -16.43 -2.81
C PRO A 66 0.97 -17.54 -2.11
N GLU A 67 1.20 -17.69 -0.81
CA GLU A 67 0.54 -18.70 0.00
C GLU A 67 -0.77 -18.14 0.57
N LEU A 68 -1.88 -18.84 0.32
CA LEU A 68 -3.14 -18.56 1.02
C LEU A 68 -3.03 -19.13 2.44
N GLY A 69 -2.82 -18.26 3.42
CA GLY A 69 -2.65 -18.64 4.81
C GLY A 69 -3.98 -19.04 5.45
N TYR A 70 -4.98 -18.20 5.28
CA TYR A 70 -6.34 -18.44 5.77
C TYR A 70 -7.37 -17.83 4.82
N LEU A 71 -8.53 -18.49 4.73
CA LEU A 71 -9.74 -17.95 4.11
C LEU A 71 -10.93 -18.52 4.87
N ASP A 72 -11.76 -17.63 5.39
CA ASP A 72 -12.99 -18.01 6.06
C ASP A 72 -13.95 -18.66 5.05
N PRO A 73 -14.48 -19.87 5.30
CA PRO A 73 -15.42 -20.54 4.42
C PRO A 73 -16.70 -19.74 4.12
N GLU A 74 -17.13 -18.81 4.99
CA GLU A 74 -18.29 -17.94 4.73
C GLU A 74 -18.01 -16.98 3.56
N TRP A 75 -16.75 -16.61 3.36
CA TRP A 75 -16.33 -15.60 2.41
C TRP A 75 -15.64 -16.17 1.16
N GLU A 76 -15.38 -17.49 1.10
CA GLU A 76 -14.64 -18.15 0.01
C GLU A 76 -15.22 -17.83 -1.38
N ASP A 77 -16.53 -17.93 -1.54
CA ASP A 77 -17.25 -17.67 -2.80
C ASP A 77 -17.25 -16.18 -3.21
N ARG A 78 -16.71 -15.28 -2.38
CA ARG A 78 -16.68 -13.84 -2.65
C ARG A 78 -15.34 -13.37 -3.24
N PHE A 79 -14.32 -14.22 -3.25
CA PHE A 79 -13.01 -13.92 -3.85
C PHE A 79 -12.82 -14.70 -5.15
N ASP A 80 -12.77 -14.01 -6.29
CA ASP A 80 -12.50 -14.65 -7.58
C ASP A 80 -11.11 -15.31 -7.63
N THR A 81 -10.11 -14.64 -7.04
CA THR A 81 -8.74 -15.13 -6.92
C THR A 81 -8.27 -14.95 -5.47
N PRO A 82 -8.45 -15.94 -4.58
CA PRO A 82 -8.13 -15.80 -3.16
C PRO A 82 -6.67 -15.43 -2.85
N ARG A 83 -5.71 -15.78 -3.72
CA ARG A 83 -4.29 -15.43 -3.56
C ARG A 83 -3.94 -14.01 -4.03
N GLU A 84 -4.87 -13.33 -4.69
CA GLU A 84 -4.73 -11.94 -5.15
C GLU A 84 -5.96 -11.13 -4.70
N PRO A 85 -6.18 -11.00 -3.38
CA PRO A 85 -7.42 -10.44 -2.86
C PRO A 85 -7.60 -8.98 -3.30
N VAL A 86 -8.81 -8.68 -3.74
CA VAL A 86 -9.29 -7.33 -4.02
C VAL A 86 -10.59 -7.14 -3.25
N ALA A 87 -10.64 -6.13 -2.40
CA ALA A 87 -11.84 -5.68 -1.71
C ALA A 87 -12.69 -4.85 -2.69
N SER A 88 -13.41 -5.55 -3.56
CA SER A 88 -14.39 -4.93 -4.46
C SER A 88 -15.45 -4.15 -3.68
N ASP A 89 -16.13 -3.21 -4.33
CA ASP A 89 -17.21 -2.44 -3.68
C ASP A 89 -18.29 -3.37 -3.11
N ASP A 90 -18.74 -4.36 -3.89
CA ASP A 90 -19.76 -5.33 -3.44
C ASP A 90 -19.28 -6.15 -2.23
N LEU A 91 -18.01 -6.56 -2.20
CA LEU A 91 -17.45 -7.29 -1.07
C LEU A 91 -17.31 -6.41 0.17
N HIS A 92 -16.85 -5.17 0.00
CA HIS A 92 -16.76 -4.20 1.09
C HIS A 92 -18.13 -3.88 1.67
N ASP A 93 -19.15 -3.68 0.82
CA ASP A 93 -20.53 -3.49 1.24
C ASP A 93 -21.09 -4.72 1.99
N ASP A 94 -20.70 -5.93 1.59
CA ASP A 94 -21.08 -7.15 2.31
C ASP A 94 -20.42 -7.17 3.71
N PHE A 95 -19.14 -6.80 3.80
CA PHE A 95 -18.41 -6.72 5.05
C PHE A 95 -19.00 -5.67 6.01
N ASP A 96 -19.29 -4.46 5.53
CA ASP A 96 -19.88 -3.37 6.31
C ASP A 96 -21.29 -3.68 6.85
N ARG A 97 -21.98 -4.65 6.25
CA ARG A 97 -23.26 -5.16 6.77
C ARG A 97 -23.10 -6.19 7.88
N THR A 98 -21.94 -6.85 7.96
CA THR A 98 -21.66 -7.92 8.91
C THR A 98 -20.86 -7.41 10.11
N TYR A 99 -19.90 -6.52 9.89
CA TYR A 99 -18.95 -6.03 10.89
C TYR A 99 -19.14 -4.55 11.16
N ASP A 100 -18.75 -4.11 12.36
CA ASP A 100 -18.76 -2.70 12.73
C ASP A 100 -17.53 -1.96 12.16
N THR A 101 -16.44 -2.67 11.91
CA THR A 101 -15.22 -2.11 11.30
C THR A 101 -14.47 -3.18 10.52
N ILE A 102 -13.97 -2.81 9.35
CA ILE A 102 -13.09 -3.65 8.53
C ILE A 102 -11.68 -3.10 8.55
N VAL A 103 -10.72 -3.99 8.77
CA VAL A 103 -9.30 -3.67 8.74
C VAL A 103 -8.66 -4.37 7.55
N TYR A 104 -8.09 -3.57 6.66
CA TYR A 104 -7.27 -4.02 5.55
C TYR A 104 -5.81 -3.85 5.92
N THR A 105 -5.06 -4.94 5.99
CA THR A 105 -3.65 -4.89 6.38
C THR A 105 -2.77 -5.23 5.19
N VAL A 106 -1.70 -4.46 5.02
CA VAL A 106 -0.62 -4.74 4.07
C VAL A 106 0.69 -4.83 4.85
N GLY A 107 1.53 -5.81 4.49
CA GLY A 107 2.89 -5.93 4.98
C GLY A 107 3.89 -5.60 3.89
N VAL A 108 4.81 -4.68 4.15
CA VAL A 108 5.91 -4.32 3.23
C VAL A 108 7.24 -4.51 3.92
N CYS A 109 8.21 -5.05 3.20
CA CYS A 109 9.60 -5.13 3.63
C CYS A 109 10.48 -4.26 2.74
N SER A 110 11.43 -3.53 3.34
CA SER A 110 12.44 -2.76 2.64
C SER A 110 13.78 -2.83 3.36
N GLU A 111 14.86 -3.00 2.60
CA GLU A 111 16.22 -2.92 3.13
C GLU A 111 16.53 -1.52 3.69
N GLU A 112 15.86 -0.49 3.19
CA GLU A 112 16.03 0.89 3.66
C GLU A 112 15.47 1.12 5.08
N TRP A 113 14.62 0.21 5.57
CA TRP A 113 14.09 0.22 6.93
C TRP A 113 14.92 -0.61 7.90
N ILE A 114 15.96 -1.31 7.45
CA ILE A 114 16.89 -2.02 8.31
C ILE A 114 17.78 -0.98 9.00
N ASP A 115 17.42 -0.56 10.20
CA ASP A 115 18.33 0.15 11.07
C ASP A 115 19.27 -0.87 11.72
N GLY A 116 20.57 -0.80 11.42
CA GLY A 116 21.56 -1.79 11.87
C GLY A 116 21.82 -1.84 13.39
N ARG A 117 20.77 -1.78 14.21
CA ARG A 117 20.74 -1.76 15.68
C ARG A 117 19.86 -2.86 16.28
N ASP A 118 18.93 -3.44 15.52
CA ASP A 118 18.06 -4.50 16.01
C ASP A 118 18.46 -5.87 15.42
N ASP A 119 18.64 -6.86 16.31
CA ASP A 119 19.06 -8.24 15.99
C ASP A 119 17.98 -9.03 15.23
N ASP A 120 16.79 -8.45 15.04
CA ASP A 120 15.65 -9.07 14.36
C ASP A 120 15.55 -8.68 12.86
N GLY A 121 16.38 -7.75 12.38
CA GLY A 121 16.86 -7.66 10.98
C GLY A 121 15.89 -7.57 9.79
N GLU A 122 14.56 -7.55 9.99
CA GLU A 122 13.65 -7.85 8.86
C GLU A 122 13.21 -6.64 8.04
N GLY A 123 13.31 -5.41 8.56
CA GLY A 123 12.92 -4.20 7.80
C GLY A 123 11.48 -4.28 7.26
N CYS A 124 10.61 -5.02 7.95
CA CYS A 124 9.23 -5.29 7.54
C CYS A 124 8.24 -4.60 8.47
N HIS A 125 7.23 -3.96 7.90
CA HIS A 125 6.14 -3.32 8.63
C HIS A 125 4.79 -3.80 8.09
N ASN A 126 3.93 -4.24 9.00
CA ASN A 126 2.57 -4.66 8.71
C ASN A 126 1.62 -3.72 9.43
N ASP A 127 0.69 -3.12 8.69
CA ASP A 127 -0.24 -2.18 9.28
C ASP A 127 -1.52 -2.05 8.47
N SER A 128 -2.53 -1.47 9.11
CA SER A 128 -3.79 -1.13 8.49
C SER A 128 -3.60 -0.01 7.46
N VAL A 129 -4.18 -0.19 6.28
CA VAL A 129 -4.15 0.77 5.18
C VAL A 129 -5.57 1.03 4.69
N SER A 130 -5.75 2.04 3.84
CA SER A 130 -7.03 2.24 3.16
C SER A 130 -7.36 1.09 2.22
N ARG A 131 -8.65 0.94 1.88
CA ARG A 131 -9.10 -0.05 0.90
C ARG A 131 -8.47 0.18 -0.48
N GLU A 132 -8.29 1.46 -0.84
CA GLU A 132 -7.64 1.86 -2.09
C GLU A 132 -6.19 1.41 -2.13
N GLU A 133 -5.42 1.62 -1.05
CA GLU A 133 -4.03 1.17 -0.92
C GLU A 133 -3.94 -0.36 -0.92
N PHE A 134 -4.81 -1.05 -0.17
CA PHE A 134 -4.89 -2.50 -0.16
C PHE A 134 -5.14 -3.07 -1.57
N ASN A 135 -6.04 -2.46 -2.35
CA ASN A 135 -6.37 -2.90 -3.71
C ASN A 135 -5.29 -2.53 -4.74
N MET A 136 -4.40 -1.58 -4.42
CA MET A 136 -3.34 -1.13 -5.33
C MET A 136 -2.26 -2.18 -5.56
N VAL A 137 -2.01 -3.01 -4.56
CA VAL A 137 -0.90 -3.97 -4.52
C VAL A 137 -1.37 -5.39 -4.24
N GLN A 138 -0.58 -6.36 -4.69
CA GLN A 138 -0.69 -7.77 -4.35
C GLN A 138 0.59 -8.24 -3.68
N VAL A 139 0.49 -9.36 -2.94
CA VAL A 139 1.68 -10.04 -2.41
C VAL A 139 2.61 -10.38 -3.57
N HIS A 140 3.93 -10.19 -3.40
CA HIS A 140 5.00 -10.20 -4.42
C HIS A 140 5.16 -8.92 -5.25
N ASP A 141 4.27 -7.93 -5.15
CA ASP A 141 4.49 -6.67 -5.84
C ASP A 141 5.68 -5.92 -5.22
N GLN A 142 6.42 -5.23 -6.09
CA GLN A 142 7.27 -4.12 -5.69
C GLN A 142 6.39 -2.89 -5.49
N ALA A 143 6.56 -2.19 -4.38
CA ALA A 143 5.79 -1.02 -4.03
C ALA A 143 6.68 0.11 -3.49
N SER A 144 6.29 1.34 -3.80
CA SER A 144 6.78 2.52 -3.10
C SER A 144 5.91 2.73 -1.86
N ALA A 145 6.52 2.68 -0.68
CA ALA A 145 5.82 2.76 0.61
C ALA A 145 6.58 3.64 1.61
N SER A 146 5.88 4.23 2.57
CA SER A 146 6.49 4.95 3.70
C SER A 146 6.00 4.38 5.01
N PHE A 147 6.83 4.47 6.05
CA PHE A 147 6.46 4.11 7.42
C PHE A 147 6.90 5.23 8.35
N GLU A 148 5.93 5.96 8.91
CA GLU A 148 6.15 7.10 9.80
C GLU A 148 5.17 7.03 10.97
N ASP A 149 5.59 7.34 12.18
CA ASP A 149 4.73 7.35 13.38
C ASP A 149 3.92 6.06 13.63
N HIS A 150 4.44 4.91 13.19
CA HIS A 150 3.78 3.61 13.21
C HIS A 150 2.62 3.44 12.22
N ASP A 151 2.53 4.30 11.20
CA ASP A 151 1.57 4.21 10.11
C ASP A 151 2.28 3.82 8.79
N LEU A 152 1.83 2.73 8.16
CA LEU A 152 2.24 2.36 6.80
C LEU A 152 1.37 3.07 5.75
N SER A 153 1.97 3.54 4.66
CA SER A 153 1.24 4.05 3.49
C SER A 153 1.80 3.49 2.19
N ILE A 154 0.91 3.16 1.25
CA ILE A 154 1.27 2.61 -0.06
C ILE A 154 1.04 3.69 -1.13
N HIS A 155 2.13 4.15 -1.75
CA HIS A 155 2.08 5.25 -2.71
C HIS A 155 1.86 4.78 -4.14
N SER A 156 2.50 3.68 -4.52
CA SER A 156 2.36 3.10 -5.86
C SER A 156 2.82 1.64 -5.93
N ARG A 157 2.26 0.92 -6.89
CA ARG A 157 2.78 -0.36 -7.38
C ARG A 157 3.81 -0.10 -8.49
N GLU A 158 5.01 -0.63 -8.33
CA GLU A 158 6.14 -0.40 -9.25
C GLU A 158 6.47 -1.63 -10.12
N GLY A 159 5.87 -2.79 -9.84
CA GLY A 159 6.04 -4.01 -10.61
C GLY A 159 5.97 -5.24 -9.73
N THR A 160 6.68 -6.30 -10.13
CA THR A 160 6.88 -7.50 -9.33
C THR A 160 8.29 -7.47 -8.76
N TRP A 161 8.45 -7.77 -7.48
CA TRP A 161 9.77 -7.85 -6.86
C TRP A 161 10.55 -9.03 -7.43
N ALA A 162 11.79 -8.77 -7.85
CA ALA A 162 12.69 -9.82 -8.30
C ALA A 162 13.51 -10.32 -7.11
N PHE A 163 13.11 -11.45 -6.54
CA PHE A 163 13.94 -12.15 -5.56
C PHE A 163 15.16 -12.73 -6.28
N GLU A 164 16.36 -12.40 -5.80
CA GLU A 164 17.57 -13.03 -6.30
C GLU A 164 17.49 -14.52 -5.99
N SER A 165 17.54 -15.36 -7.03
CA SER A 165 17.64 -16.80 -6.86
C SER A 165 19.05 -17.14 -6.37
N GLU A 166 19.17 -17.60 -5.12
CA GLU A 166 20.41 -18.19 -4.58
C GLU A 166 20.81 -19.48 -5.32
#